data_AF-A0AAN6X624-F1
#
_entry.id   AF-A0AAN6X624-F1
#
_cell.length_a   1.000
_cell.length_b   1.000
_cell.length_c   1.000
_cell.angle_alpha   90.00
_cell.angle_beta   90.00
_cell.angle_gamma   90.00
#
_symmetry.space_group_name_H-M   'P 1'
#
loop_
_entity.id
_entity.type
_entity.pdbx_description
1 polymer ?
#
loop_
_entity_poly.entity_id
_entity_poly.type
_entity_poly.pdbx_seq_one_letter_code
_entity_poly.pdbx_strand_id
1 'polypeptide(L)'
;MAAPRYIQDILTRPNPGLTDKWNGTINTIPRRNKYDVVDISSVTKWTDFTYDAINLAYGDILKTDINTVAELNPYRAPHSLSETPTTICEESDLRILGFLWSCNIVRGPLKAAALALRPRLTTAGLIHRPENSNDSQQSVPQPPTITLAPNTGVLTWATKFPAAEDANDSQGTEGEEAGEAEDKDDLVISTDWIVFDRELFKTYHFDAEKTEKPVVYTLGVNKLAQEWQSDWLELADLDAFLGPLQQVATYCRYVETRYAYIITQKELVALRVSALPSSEDGVHHAAIEYAAIPWESSDGLTVNLAIWALGCMGLNDEYRGIDGPKARLTDWVRHHDPATEADCYQNVISKREIAHADWDDAKDSRFFTFV
;
A
#
# COMPACT_ATOMS: atom_id res chain seq x y z
N MET A 1 -1.67 29.89 -6.14
CA MET A 1 -1.54 29.23 -4.83
C MET A 1 -0.12 29.43 -4.32
N ALA A 2 0.06 29.64 -3.01
CA ALA A 2 1.40 29.66 -2.42
C ALA A 2 2.08 28.29 -2.63
N ALA A 3 3.41 28.28 -2.69
CA ALA A 3 4.17 27.03 -2.74
C ALA A 3 3.91 26.20 -1.47
N PRO A 4 3.80 24.87 -1.56
CA PRO A 4 3.64 24.02 -0.38
C PRO A 4 4.85 24.21 0.54
N ARG A 5 4.60 24.38 1.83
CA ARG A 5 5.67 24.49 2.82
C ARG A 5 5.88 23.17 3.55
N TYR A 6 4.81 22.47 3.88
CA TYR A 6 4.85 21.25 4.66
C TYR A 6 4.50 20.02 3.81
N ILE A 7 4.90 18.83 4.27
CA ILE A 7 4.46 17.55 3.67
C ILE A 7 2.93 17.50 3.59
N GLN A 8 2.26 17.94 4.65
CA GLN A 8 0.80 18.04 4.71
C GLN A 8 0.21 18.81 3.53
N ASP A 9 0.79 19.97 3.17
CA ASP A 9 0.29 20.82 2.07
C ASP A 9 0.34 20.12 0.69
N ILE A 10 1.15 19.07 0.56
CA ILE A 10 1.24 18.26 -0.66
C ILE A 10 0.18 17.17 -0.61
N LEU A 11 0.11 16.44 0.51
CA LEU A 11 -0.75 15.29 0.67
C LEU A 11 -2.22 15.68 0.74
N THR A 12 -2.57 16.80 1.38
CA THR A 12 -3.96 17.27 1.53
C THR A 12 -4.44 18.12 0.35
N ARG A 13 -3.73 18.11 -0.78
CA ARG A 13 -4.23 18.78 -1.99
C ARG A 13 -5.54 18.14 -2.44
N PRO A 14 -6.51 18.94 -2.91
CA PRO A 14 -7.72 18.40 -3.49
C PRO A 14 -7.37 17.39 -4.57
N ASN A 15 -8.12 16.30 -4.59
CA ASN A 15 -7.97 15.31 -5.63
C ASN A 15 -8.42 15.89 -6.99
N PRO A 16 -7.91 15.38 -8.13
CA PRO A 16 -8.35 15.81 -9.43
C PRO A 16 -9.83 15.45 -9.58
N GLY A 17 -10.59 16.35 -10.21
CA GLY A 17 -11.90 15.96 -10.69
C GLY A 17 -11.73 14.88 -11.75
N LEU A 18 -12.31 13.70 -11.50
CA LEU A 18 -12.31 12.60 -12.45
C LEU A 18 -13.67 12.60 -13.14
N THR A 19 -13.68 12.86 -14.45
CA THR A 19 -14.93 12.77 -15.20
C THR A 19 -15.26 11.32 -15.52
N ASP A 20 -16.44 10.85 -15.12
CA ASP A 20 -16.95 9.52 -15.41
C ASP A 20 -17.45 9.44 -16.86
N LYS A 21 -16.54 9.13 -17.80
CA LYS A 21 -16.87 8.91 -19.22
C LYS A 21 -16.39 7.53 -19.63
N TRP A 22 -17.04 6.51 -19.10
CA TRP A 22 -16.78 5.13 -19.50
C TRP A 22 -17.39 4.82 -20.88
N ASN A 23 -16.58 4.27 -21.78
CA ASN A 23 -17.02 3.83 -23.12
C ASN A 23 -16.69 2.36 -23.43
N GLY A 24 -16.15 1.60 -22.48
CA GLY A 24 -15.68 0.23 -22.68
C GLY A 24 -16.70 -0.87 -22.33
N THR A 25 -16.32 -2.11 -22.59
CA THR A 25 -17.05 -3.30 -22.13
C THR A 25 -16.53 -3.70 -20.76
N ILE A 26 -17.41 -4.05 -19.82
CA ILE A 26 -17.04 -4.56 -18.50
C ILE A 26 -16.15 -5.79 -18.70
N ASN A 27 -14.89 -5.73 -18.24
CA ASN A 27 -14.05 -6.92 -18.22
C ASN A 27 -14.53 -7.78 -17.06
N THR A 28 -14.89 -9.02 -17.34
CA THR A 28 -15.26 -9.95 -16.27
C THR A 28 -14.06 -10.14 -15.35
N ILE A 29 -14.24 -9.85 -14.05
CA ILE A 29 -13.27 -10.20 -13.01
C ILE A 29 -12.87 -11.66 -13.23
N PRO A 30 -11.58 -11.98 -13.43
CA PRO A 30 -11.15 -13.36 -13.58
C PRO A 30 -11.61 -14.11 -12.32
N ARG A 31 -12.58 -15.01 -12.47
CA ARG A 31 -12.98 -15.93 -11.41
C ARG A 31 -11.82 -16.90 -11.23
N ARG A 32 -10.83 -16.52 -10.43
CA ARG A 32 -9.74 -17.42 -10.07
C ARG A 32 -10.12 -18.08 -8.76
N ASN A 33 -10.26 -19.40 -8.80
CA ASN A 33 -10.55 -20.29 -7.68
C ASN A 33 -9.39 -20.37 -6.66
N LYS A 34 -8.43 -19.43 -6.71
CA LYS A 34 -7.15 -19.49 -5.99
C LYS A 34 -6.93 -18.29 -5.06
N TYR A 35 -7.92 -17.42 -4.88
CA TYR A 35 -7.81 -16.33 -3.92
C TYR A 35 -8.15 -16.80 -2.52
N ASP A 36 -7.53 -16.18 -1.53
CA ASP A 36 -7.87 -16.31 -0.12
C ASP A 36 -9.35 -16.00 0.09
N VAL A 37 -9.98 -16.72 1.01
CA VAL A 37 -11.39 -16.55 1.33
C VAL A 37 -11.53 -15.39 2.31
N VAL A 38 -12.32 -14.40 1.93
CA VAL A 38 -12.72 -13.33 2.85
C VAL A 38 -14.00 -13.77 3.53
N ASP A 39 -13.96 -13.87 4.86
CA ASP A 39 -15.18 -14.14 5.64
C ASP A 39 -16.04 -12.87 5.63
N ILE A 40 -17.19 -12.96 4.98
CA ILE A 40 -18.17 -11.88 4.84
C ILE A 40 -18.54 -11.25 6.18
N SER A 41 -18.66 -12.05 7.23
CA SER A 41 -19.05 -11.59 8.57
C SER A 41 -17.95 -10.79 9.28
N SER A 42 -16.74 -10.84 8.73
CA SER A 42 -15.55 -10.16 9.23
C SER A 42 -15.16 -8.93 8.41
N VAL A 43 -15.96 -8.57 7.39
CA VAL A 43 -15.82 -7.30 6.65
C VAL A 43 -16.48 -6.18 7.43
N THR A 44 -15.70 -5.24 7.95
CA THR A 44 -16.18 -4.18 8.86
C THR A 44 -15.58 -2.81 8.52
N LYS A 45 -16.17 -1.73 9.04
CA LYS A 45 -15.62 -0.37 8.84
C LYS A 45 -14.38 -0.14 9.70
N TRP A 46 -13.35 0.43 9.11
CA TRP A 46 -12.13 0.87 9.78
C TRP A 46 -12.35 2.27 10.40
N THR A 47 -12.93 2.29 11.60
CA THR A 47 -13.42 3.52 12.23
C THR A 47 -12.35 4.49 12.71
N ASP A 48 -11.13 4.02 12.97
CA ASP A 48 -10.00 4.87 13.40
C ASP A 48 -9.14 5.40 12.24
N PHE A 49 -9.45 5.04 10.98
CA PHE A 49 -8.73 5.56 9.82
C PHE A 49 -9.30 6.90 9.36
N THR A 50 -9.07 7.93 10.16
CA THR A 50 -9.58 9.30 9.95
C THR A 50 -8.43 10.29 9.81
N TYR A 51 -8.71 11.46 9.24
CA TYR A 51 -7.74 12.57 9.19
C TYR A 51 -7.17 12.90 10.58
N ASP A 52 -8.05 13.02 11.58
CA ASP A 52 -7.65 13.38 12.95
C ASP A 52 -6.74 12.33 13.58
N ALA A 53 -7.07 11.05 13.44
CA ALA A 53 -6.24 9.96 13.95
C ALA A 53 -4.88 9.90 13.25
N ILE A 54 -4.84 10.07 11.93
CA ILE A 54 -3.59 10.14 11.15
C ILE A 54 -2.75 11.34 11.57
N ASN A 55 -3.37 12.51 11.71
CA ASN A 55 -2.68 13.74 12.12
C ASN A 55 -2.22 13.68 13.59
N LEU A 56 -2.92 12.96 14.46
CA LEU A 56 -2.43 12.74 15.80
C LEU A 56 -1.26 11.74 15.81
N ALA A 57 -1.35 10.63 15.07
CA ALA A 57 -0.26 9.64 15.02
C ALA A 57 1.00 10.18 14.33
N TYR A 58 0.87 10.98 13.27
CA TYR A 58 2.00 11.37 12.40
C TYR A 58 2.11 12.88 12.13
N GLY A 59 1.35 13.73 12.83
CA GLY A 59 1.28 15.18 12.56
C GLY A 59 2.61 15.92 12.71
N ASP A 60 3.52 15.44 13.54
CA ASP A 60 4.88 15.99 13.63
C ASP A 60 5.68 15.75 12.34
N ILE A 61 5.50 14.59 11.70
CA ILE A 61 6.07 14.29 10.37
C ILE A 61 5.38 15.11 9.29
N LEU A 62 4.04 15.18 9.31
CA LEU A 62 3.26 15.96 8.33
C LEU A 62 3.63 17.45 8.33
N LYS A 63 4.02 18.00 9.49
CA LYS A 63 4.52 19.37 9.68
C LYS A 63 5.99 19.56 9.32
N THR A 64 6.67 18.54 8.79
CA THR A 64 8.05 18.68 8.30
C THR A 64 8.07 19.58 7.06
N ASP A 65 8.99 20.55 7.06
CA ASP A 65 9.17 21.46 5.93
C ASP A 65 9.67 20.69 4.69
N ILE A 66 9.04 20.88 3.54
CA ILE A 66 9.41 20.18 2.31
C ILE A 66 10.84 20.48 1.88
N ASN A 67 11.39 21.65 2.24
CA ASN A 67 12.74 22.04 1.83
C ASN A 67 13.81 21.24 2.59
N THR A 68 13.52 20.76 3.81
CA THR A 68 14.43 19.83 4.50
C THR A 68 14.41 18.45 3.85
N VAL A 69 13.32 18.11 3.16
CA VAL A 69 13.16 16.88 2.39
C VAL A 69 13.73 17.00 0.98
N ALA A 70 13.72 18.18 0.38
CA ALA A 70 14.13 18.41 -1.01
C ALA A 70 15.61 18.03 -1.27
N GLU A 71 16.47 18.15 -0.26
CA GLU A 71 17.85 17.66 -0.32
C GLU A 71 17.94 16.14 -0.53
N LEU A 72 16.89 15.39 -0.17
CA LEU A 72 16.82 13.94 -0.27
C LEU A 72 16.25 13.45 -1.60
N ASN A 73 15.75 14.32 -2.48
CA ASN A 73 15.18 13.92 -3.76
C ASN A 73 15.79 14.70 -4.94
N PRO A 74 16.87 14.20 -5.57
CA PRO A 74 17.44 14.82 -6.77
C PRO A 74 16.53 14.70 -8.01
N TYR A 75 15.43 13.93 -7.92
CA TYR A 75 14.41 13.91 -8.95
C TYR A 75 13.58 15.18 -8.83
N ARG A 76 13.67 16.01 -9.88
CA ARG A 76 13.01 17.32 -10.07
C ARG A 76 11.62 17.38 -9.44
N ALA A 77 11.24 18.60 -9.05
CA ALA A 77 9.89 18.99 -8.65
C ALA A 77 8.83 18.08 -9.30
N PRO A 78 7.89 17.53 -8.51
CA PRO A 78 6.95 16.51 -8.97
C PRO A 78 6.48 16.86 -10.37
N HIS A 79 6.53 15.89 -11.30
CA HIS A 79 6.00 16.07 -12.65
C HIS A 79 4.71 16.85 -12.53
N SER A 80 4.62 17.95 -13.30
CA SER A 80 3.54 18.91 -13.11
C SER A 80 2.24 18.14 -13.06
N LEU A 81 1.48 18.29 -11.96
CA LEU A 81 0.20 17.57 -11.77
C LEU A 81 -0.76 17.78 -12.96
N SER A 82 -0.49 18.75 -13.82
CA SER A 82 -1.10 18.93 -15.15
C SER A 82 -0.98 17.73 -16.09
N GLU A 83 -0.04 16.80 -15.87
CA GLU A 83 0.11 15.55 -16.63
C GLU A 83 -0.78 14.42 -16.07
N THR A 84 -1.44 14.64 -14.93
CA THR A 84 -2.40 13.69 -14.37
C THR A 84 -3.62 13.63 -15.29
N PRO A 85 -4.07 12.43 -15.70
CA PRO A 85 -5.35 12.28 -16.38
C PRO A 85 -6.47 12.91 -15.53
N THR A 86 -7.21 13.85 -16.13
CA THR A 86 -8.41 14.46 -15.52
C THR A 86 -9.71 13.78 -15.98
N THR A 87 -9.58 12.82 -16.88
CA THR A 87 -10.66 12.00 -17.41
C THR A 87 -10.19 10.56 -17.33
N ILE A 88 -11.03 9.70 -16.75
CA ILE A 88 -10.81 8.25 -16.73
C ILE A 88 -11.84 7.63 -17.66
N CYS A 89 -11.35 7.08 -18.76
CA CYS A 89 -12.15 6.37 -19.75
C CYS A 89 -11.98 4.86 -19.62
N GLU A 90 -10.79 4.40 -19.22
CA GLU A 90 -10.41 2.99 -19.14
C GLU A 90 -9.61 2.64 -17.88
N GLU A 91 -9.45 1.34 -17.58
CA GLU A 91 -8.67 0.87 -16.43
C GLU A 91 -7.19 1.28 -16.51
N SER A 92 -6.62 1.37 -17.71
CA SER A 92 -5.28 1.91 -17.96
C SER A 92 -5.11 3.34 -17.47
N ASP A 93 -6.15 4.18 -17.55
CA ASP A 93 -6.09 5.55 -17.02
C ASP A 93 -5.97 5.54 -15.48
N LEU A 94 -6.68 4.63 -14.81
CA LEU A 94 -6.53 4.41 -13.36
C LEU A 94 -5.14 3.91 -13.01
N ARG A 95 -4.57 3.01 -13.82
CA ARG A 95 -3.18 2.53 -13.64
C ARG A 95 -2.17 3.67 -13.77
N ILE A 96 -2.32 4.52 -14.79
CA ILE A 96 -1.47 5.70 -14.99
C ILE A 96 -1.64 6.67 -13.82
N LEU A 97 -2.88 6.92 -13.38
CA LEU A 97 -3.17 7.76 -12.23
C LEU A 97 -2.48 7.23 -10.96
N GLY A 98 -2.72 5.96 -10.62
CA GLY A 98 -2.11 5.29 -9.47
C GLY A 98 -0.59 5.36 -9.51
N PHE A 99 0.01 5.12 -10.69
CA PHE A 99 1.46 5.21 -10.88
C PHE A 99 1.99 6.63 -10.69
N LEU A 100 1.43 7.62 -11.39
CA LEU A 100 1.86 9.00 -11.30
C LEU A 100 1.70 9.54 -9.88
N TRP A 101 0.63 9.19 -9.20
CA TRP A 101 0.34 9.66 -7.86
C TRP A 101 1.24 9.02 -6.82
N SER A 102 1.44 7.71 -6.92
CA SER A 102 2.39 7.01 -6.06
C SER A 102 3.81 7.51 -6.26
N CYS A 103 4.22 7.76 -7.51
CA CYS A 103 5.56 8.23 -7.83
C CYS A 103 5.80 9.71 -7.47
N ASN A 104 4.83 10.59 -7.75
CA ASN A 104 5.03 12.04 -7.63
C ASN A 104 4.57 12.60 -6.29
N ILE A 105 3.54 12.02 -5.68
CA ILE A 105 2.88 12.61 -4.51
C ILE A 105 3.25 11.84 -3.25
N VAL A 106 3.37 10.51 -3.34
CA VAL A 106 3.65 9.68 -2.17
C VAL A 106 5.16 9.52 -1.97
N ARG A 107 5.97 9.33 -3.02
CA ARG A 107 7.40 8.98 -2.88
C ARG A 107 8.23 9.96 -2.05
N GLY A 108 8.11 11.27 -2.30
CA GLY A 108 8.85 12.29 -1.55
C GLY A 108 8.44 12.34 -0.08
N PRO A 109 7.15 12.63 0.22
CA PRO A 109 6.58 12.54 1.56
C PRO A 109 6.82 11.23 2.30
N LEU A 110 6.69 10.08 1.64
CA LEU A 110 6.86 8.77 2.26
C LEU A 110 8.34 8.49 2.56
N LYS A 111 9.26 8.89 1.68
CA LYS A 111 10.70 8.83 1.96
C LYS A 111 11.07 9.68 3.17
N ALA A 112 10.54 10.90 3.25
CA ALA A 112 10.74 11.77 4.41
C ALA A 112 10.19 11.13 5.69
N ALA A 113 8.96 10.61 5.62
CA ALA A 113 8.33 9.93 6.74
C ALA A 113 9.14 8.73 7.21
N ALA A 114 9.63 7.90 6.28
CA ALA A 114 10.46 6.76 6.61
C ALA A 114 11.78 7.15 7.26
N LEU A 115 12.42 8.23 6.80
CA LEU A 115 13.63 8.75 7.46
C LEU A 115 13.35 9.29 8.86
N ALA A 116 12.19 9.91 9.09
CA ALA A 116 11.77 10.38 10.40
C ALA A 116 11.35 9.24 11.35
N LEU A 117 10.68 8.20 10.82
CA LEU A 117 10.18 7.05 11.59
C LEU A 117 11.29 6.04 11.90
N ARG A 118 12.26 5.85 11.00
CA ARG A 118 13.28 4.80 11.13
C ARG A 118 14.03 4.87 12.47
N PRO A 119 14.53 6.03 12.95
CA PRO A 119 15.17 6.09 14.26
C PRO A 119 14.23 5.67 15.40
N ARG A 120 12.96 6.10 15.36
CA ARG A 120 11.97 5.78 16.41
C ARG A 120 11.68 4.29 16.48
N LEU A 121 11.40 3.70 15.32
CA LEU A 121 11.10 2.28 15.21
C LEU A 121 12.33 1.42 15.50
N THR A 122 13.53 1.86 15.10
CA THR A 122 14.79 1.14 15.40
C THR A 122 15.10 1.14 16.90
N THR A 123 14.99 2.29 17.57
CA THR A 123 15.17 2.39 19.03
C THR A 123 14.17 1.52 19.79
N ALA A 124 12.95 1.40 19.27
CA ALA A 124 11.91 0.52 19.82
C ALA A 124 12.09 -0.97 19.46
N GLY A 125 13.11 -1.34 18.68
CA GLY A 125 13.32 -2.72 18.25
C GLY A 125 12.32 -3.23 17.20
N LEU A 126 11.57 -2.33 16.56
CA LEU A 126 10.48 -2.65 15.62
C LEU A 126 10.88 -2.58 14.15
N ILE A 127 12.18 -2.44 13.91
CA ILE A 127 12.79 -2.65 12.61
C ILE A 127 13.73 -3.82 12.79
N HIS A 128 13.34 -4.99 12.28
CA HIS A 128 14.27 -6.09 12.17
C HIS A 128 15.25 -5.72 11.07
N ARG A 129 16.45 -5.31 11.48
CA ARG A 129 17.59 -5.30 10.57
C ARG A 129 17.76 -6.77 10.17
N PRO A 130 17.82 -7.11 8.87
CA PRO A 130 18.20 -8.47 8.49
C PRO A 130 19.54 -8.74 9.18
N GLU A 131 19.54 -9.65 10.16
CA GLU A 131 20.76 -10.02 10.84
C GLU A 131 21.69 -10.54 9.75
N ASN A 132 22.85 -9.90 9.61
CA ASN A 132 23.83 -10.22 8.59
C ASN A 132 23.99 -11.74 8.50
N SER A 133 23.55 -12.30 7.37
CA SER A 133 24.04 -13.57 6.86
C SER A 133 25.55 -13.41 6.71
N ASN A 134 26.30 -13.77 7.75
CA ASN A 134 27.76 -13.84 7.84
C ASN A 134 28.52 -12.85 6.96
N ASP A 135 28.98 -11.75 7.57
CA ASP A 135 30.14 -10.97 7.13
C ASP A 135 31.40 -11.85 7.11
N SER A 136 31.48 -12.75 6.15
CA SER A 136 32.74 -13.12 5.52
C SER A 136 32.99 -12.02 4.50
N GLN A 137 34.10 -11.30 4.62
CA GLN A 137 34.58 -10.39 3.58
C GLN A 137 34.84 -11.15 2.28
N GLN A 138 33.79 -11.53 1.55
CA GLN A 138 33.87 -11.76 0.12
C GLN A 138 33.74 -10.39 -0.53
N SER A 139 34.72 -10.06 -1.36
CA SER A 139 34.72 -8.89 -2.22
C SER A 139 33.36 -8.78 -2.92
N VAL A 140 32.57 -7.79 -2.52
CA VAL A 140 31.37 -7.38 -3.24
C VAL A 140 31.80 -7.13 -4.70
N PRO A 141 31.24 -7.85 -5.69
CA PRO A 141 31.50 -7.51 -7.08
C PRO A 141 31.08 -6.06 -7.26
N GLN A 142 31.97 -5.20 -7.76
CA GLN A 142 31.54 -3.85 -8.09
C GLN A 142 30.31 -3.97 -9.00
N PRO A 143 29.22 -3.23 -8.71
CA PRO A 143 28.08 -3.22 -9.61
C PRO A 143 28.60 -2.83 -11.00
N PRO A 144 28.11 -3.46 -12.08
CA PRO A 144 28.54 -3.11 -13.42
C PRO A 144 28.41 -1.59 -13.56
N THR A 145 29.51 -0.95 -13.98
CA THR A 145 29.48 0.47 -14.32
C THR A 145 28.54 0.62 -15.50
N ILE A 146 27.27 0.95 -15.23
CA ILE A 146 26.31 1.29 -16.26
C ILE A 146 26.72 2.67 -16.75
N THR A 147 27.46 2.71 -17.86
CA THR A 147 27.69 3.95 -18.60
C THR A 147 26.35 4.35 -19.23
N LEU A 148 25.61 5.22 -18.54
CA LEU A 148 24.43 5.85 -19.11
C LEU A 148 24.88 6.72 -20.28
N ALA A 149 24.46 6.38 -21.49
CA ALA A 149 24.56 7.29 -22.63
C ALA A 149 23.82 8.59 -22.25
N PRO A 150 24.39 9.77 -22.53
CA PRO A 150 24.01 11.00 -21.85
C PRO A 150 22.62 11.57 -22.20
N ASN A 151 21.67 10.85 -22.82
CA ASN A 151 20.40 11.44 -23.26
C ASN A 151 19.14 10.53 -23.34
N THR A 152 19.05 9.40 -22.64
CA THR A 152 17.79 8.61 -22.64
C THR A 152 17.45 8.00 -21.27
N GLY A 153 16.83 8.81 -20.41
CA GLY A 153 16.08 8.34 -19.24
C GLY A 153 14.62 8.10 -19.59
N VAL A 154 14.34 7.01 -20.29
CA VAL A 154 12.97 6.52 -20.53
C VAL A 154 12.88 5.15 -19.88
N LEU A 155 12.01 5.00 -18.87
CA LEU A 155 11.60 3.71 -18.32
C LEU A 155 10.98 2.90 -19.47
N THR A 156 11.72 1.93 -19.98
CA THR A 156 11.24 1.05 -21.06
C THR A 156 10.32 -0.02 -20.48
N TRP A 157 9.04 0.10 -20.80
CA TRP A 157 8.05 -0.97 -20.99
C TRP A 157 8.60 -2.26 -21.62
N ALA A 158 8.30 -3.40 -21.01
CA ALA A 158 8.33 -4.71 -21.66
C ALA A 158 6.88 -5.24 -21.72
N THR A 159 6.14 -4.84 -22.75
CA THR A 159 4.92 -5.55 -23.16
C THR A 159 5.31 -6.68 -24.09
N LYS A 160 5.81 -7.79 -23.57
CA LYS A 160 5.86 -9.06 -24.31
C LYS A 160 5.66 -10.23 -23.35
N PHE A 161 4.44 -10.75 -23.35
CA PHE A 161 4.20 -12.15 -23.01
C PHE A 161 4.64 -13.01 -24.20
N PRO A 162 5.23 -14.20 -24.01
CA PRO A 162 5.15 -15.23 -25.03
C PRO A 162 3.66 -15.56 -25.19
N ALA A 163 3.18 -15.49 -26.43
CA ALA A 163 1.88 -16.05 -26.76
C ALA A 163 1.88 -17.51 -26.29
N ALA A 164 0.87 -17.92 -25.53
CA ALA A 164 0.46 -19.31 -25.57
C ALA A 164 0.14 -19.56 -27.05
N GLU A 165 1.02 -20.29 -27.74
CA GLU A 165 0.74 -20.72 -29.10
C GLU A 165 -0.59 -21.47 -29.06
N ASP A 166 -1.52 -21.03 -29.89
CA ASP A 166 -2.76 -21.73 -30.17
C ASP A 166 -2.41 -23.14 -30.64
N ALA A 167 -2.46 -24.11 -29.72
CA ALA A 167 -2.41 -25.52 -30.04
C ALA A 167 -3.74 -25.91 -30.68
N ASN A 168 -3.87 -25.55 -31.95
CA ASN A 168 -4.88 -26.10 -32.84
C ASN A 168 -4.18 -26.51 -34.13
N ASP A 169 -3.54 -27.68 -34.12
CA ASP A 169 -3.51 -28.49 -35.33
C ASP A 169 -3.54 -29.98 -35.00
N SER A 170 -4.63 -30.58 -35.46
CA SER A 170 -4.89 -32.00 -35.48
C SER A 170 -3.93 -32.73 -36.43
N GLN A 171 -3.18 -33.72 -35.95
CA GLN A 171 -2.97 -35.00 -36.64
C GLN A 171 -2.41 -36.03 -35.66
N GLY A 172 -3.06 -37.20 -35.61
CA GLY A 172 -2.88 -38.18 -34.55
C GLY A 172 -1.65 -39.06 -34.66
N THR A 173 -1.32 -39.66 -33.52
CA THR A 173 -0.78 -41.01 -33.39
C THR A 173 -1.03 -41.46 -31.95
N GLU A 174 -1.63 -42.65 -31.81
CA GLU A 174 -1.83 -43.33 -30.53
C GLU A 174 -0.47 -43.65 -29.89
N GLY A 175 -0.35 -43.34 -28.60
CA GLY A 175 0.80 -43.65 -27.77
C GLY A 175 0.50 -43.27 -26.32
N GLU A 176 -0.02 -44.23 -25.57
CA GLU A 176 -0.19 -44.15 -24.11
C GLU A 176 1.18 -44.00 -23.43
N GLU A 177 1.47 -42.82 -22.88
CA GLU A 177 2.25 -42.68 -21.65
C GLU A 177 1.64 -41.54 -20.83
N ALA A 178 0.94 -41.90 -19.76
CA ALA A 178 0.42 -40.98 -18.77
C ALA A 178 1.59 -40.49 -17.89
N GLY A 179 2.29 -39.45 -18.37
CA GLY A 179 3.11 -38.60 -17.52
C GLY A 179 2.21 -37.61 -16.79
N GLU A 180 2.18 -37.68 -15.47
CA GLU A 180 1.64 -36.61 -14.62
C GLU A 180 2.43 -35.33 -14.93
N ALA A 181 1.83 -34.44 -15.72
CA ALA A 181 2.34 -33.09 -15.86
C ALA A 181 2.17 -32.43 -14.48
N GLU A 182 3.28 -32.18 -13.80
CA GLU A 182 3.31 -31.20 -12.71
C GLU A 182 2.81 -29.88 -13.30
N ASP A 183 1.54 -29.54 -13.02
CA ASP A 183 1.02 -28.19 -13.19
C ASP A 183 1.90 -27.29 -12.31
N LYS A 184 2.94 -26.72 -12.91
CA LYS A 184 3.64 -25.57 -12.36
C LYS A 184 2.66 -24.41 -12.43
N ASP A 185 1.83 -24.39 -11.39
CA ASP A 185 0.79 -23.43 -11.09
C ASP A 185 1.44 -22.09 -10.73
N ASP A 186 2.06 -21.46 -11.74
CA ASP A 186 2.58 -20.11 -11.60
C ASP A 186 1.39 -19.17 -11.37
N LEU A 187 1.22 -18.73 -10.13
CA LEU A 187 0.30 -17.67 -9.77
C LEU A 187 0.75 -16.41 -10.52
N VAL A 188 0.24 -16.23 -11.75
CA VAL A 188 0.46 -15.01 -12.52
C VAL A 188 -0.27 -13.88 -11.81
N ILE A 189 0.43 -13.25 -10.87
CA ILE A 189 0.04 -12.03 -10.19
C ILE A 189 -0.08 -10.95 -11.28
N SER A 190 -1.28 -10.42 -11.52
CA SER A 190 -1.46 -9.34 -12.51
C SER A 190 -0.71 -8.10 -12.04
N THR A 191 -0.25 -7.32 -13.02
CA THR A 191 0.65 -6.16 -12.92
C THR A 191 0.04 -4.92 -12.26
N ASP A 192 -0.96 -5.08 -11.39
CA ASP A 192 -1.84 -3.99 -10.96
C ASP A 192 -1.39 -3.31 -9.66
N TRP A 193 -0.24 -3.65 -9.09
CA TRP A 193 0.15 -3.20 -7.74
C TRP A 193 1.37 -2.29 -7.78
N ILE A 194 1.39 -1.37 -6.82
CA ILE A 194 2.50 -0.47 -6.57
C ILE A 194 3.15 -0.87 -5.26
N VAL A 195 4.40 -1.34 -5.35
CA VAL A 195 5.21 -1.72 -4.20
C VAL A 195 6.18 -0.60 -3.88
N PHE A 196 6.30 -0.23 -2.60
CA PHE A 196 7.35 0.67 -2.12
C PHE A 196 8.45 -0.15 -1.44
N ASP A 197 9.61 -0.23 -2.09
CA ASP A 197 10.78 -0.88 -1.51
C ASP A 197 11.35 -0.09 -0.33
N ARG A 198 11.64 -0.79 0.77
CA ARG A 198 12.14 -0.21 2.03
C ARG A 198 13.48 0.48 1.94
N GLU A 199 14.39 -0.08 1.18
CA GLU A 199 15.77 0.37 1.12
C GLU A 199 15.96 1.36 -0.01
N LEU A 200 15.30 1.11 -1.13
CA LEU A 200 15.51 1.83 -2.37
C LEU A 200 14.47 2.92 -2.60
N PHE A 201 13.34 2.90 -1.87
CA PHE A 201 12.18 3.77 -2.08
C PHE A 201 11.83 3.86 -3.57
N LYS A 202 11.92 2.73 -4.26
CA LYS A 202 11.64 2.58 -5.69
C LYS A 202 10.36 1.76 -5.82
N THR A 203 9.60 2.09 -6.87
CA THR A 203 8.47 1.29 -7.32
C THR A 203 8.98 0.20 -8.23
N TYR A 204 8.59 -1.04 -7.95
CA TYR A 204 8.96 -2.20 -8.77
C TYR A 204 7.72 -2.94 -9.21
N HIS A 205 7.84 -3.59 -10.36
CA HIS A 205 6.99 -4.75 -10.66
C HIS A 205 7.53 -5.93 -9.84
N PHE A 206 6.62 -6.58 -9.11
CA PHE A 206 6.95 -7.76 -8.34
C PHE A 206 7.21 -8.94 -9.30
N ASP A 207 8.30 -9.66 -9.04
CA ASP A 207 8.72 -10.85 -9.78
C ASP A 207 8.77 -12.00 -8.78
N ALA A 208 7.82 -12.93 -8.90
CA ALA A 208 7.63 -14.04 -7.97
C ALA A 208 8.79 -15.03 -7.96
N GLU A 209 9.63 -15.02 -8.99
CA GLU A 209 10.76 -15.94 -9.13
C GLU A 209 12.02 -15.44 -8.40
N LYS A 210 12.02 -14.19 -7.93
CA LYS A 210 13.18 -13.65 -7.19
C LYS A 210 13.25 -14.23 -5.78
N THR A 211 14.43 -14.73 -5.43
CA THR A 211 14.75 -15.30 -4.12
C THR A 211 14.66 -14.27 -2.98
N GLU A 212 14.89 -12.99 -3.28
CA GLU A 212 14.72 -11.89 -2.34
C GLU A 212 13.41 -11.16 -2.62
N LYS A 213 12.43 -11.34 -1.74
CA LYS A 213 11.17 -10.60 -1.80
C LYS A 213 11.41 -9.16 -1.32
N PRO A 214 11.07 -8.13 -2.11
CA PRO A 214 11.12 -6.76 -1.62
C PRO A 214 10.17 -6.59 -0.44
N VAL A 215 10.59 -5.83 0.57
CA VAL A 215 9.70 -5.43 1.67
C VAL A 215 8.67 -4.44 1.13
N VAL A 216 7.39 -4.81 1.21
CA VAL A 216 6.26 -4.03 0.68
C VAL A 216 5.49 -3.37 1.82
N TYR A 217 5.43 -2.04 1.85
CA TYR A 217 4.70 -1.34 2.92
C TYR A 217 3.19 -1.30 2.70
N THR A 218 2.77 -1.11 1.45
CA THR A 218 1.37 -1.12 1.06
C THR A 218 1.25 -1.54 -0.40
N LEU A 219 0.07 -1.99 -0.81
CA LEU A 219 -0.25 -2.37 -2.18
C LEU A 219 -1.60 -1.77 -2.60
N GLY A 220 -1.74 -1.50 -3.89
CA GLY A 220 -2.97 -0.98 -4.49
C GLY A 220 -3.54 -1.96 -5.50
N VAL A 221 -4.87 -1.98 -5.61
CA VAL A 221 -5.60 -2.61 -6.71
C VAL A 221 -6.50 -1.57 -7.36
N ASN A 222 -6.54 -1.55 -8.70
CA ASN A 222 -7.43 -0.67 -9.44
C ASN A 222 -8.70 -1.41 -9.81
N LYS A 223 -9.86 -0.76 -9.68
CA LYS A 223 -11.16 -1.26 -10.17
C LYS A 223 -11.96 -0.11 -10.76
N LEU A 224 -12.76 -0.40 -11.77
CA LEU A 224 -13.75 0.56 -12.22
C LEU A 224 -14.88 0.64 -11.20
N ALA A 225 -15.44 1.84 -10.99
CA ALA A 225 -16.57 2.05 -10.10
C ALA A 225 -17.79 1.24 -10.58
N GLN A 226 -17.92 1.01 -11.89
CA GLN A 226 -18.95 0.15 -12.46
C GLN A 226 -18.74 -1.34 -12.12
N GLU A 227 -17.53 -1.75 -11.75
CA GLU A 227 -17.17 -3.12 -11.38
C GLU A 227 -17.14 -3.34 -9.87
N TRP A 228 -16.83 -2.31 -9.10
CA TRP A 228 -16.77 -2.37 -7.64
C TRP A 228 -16.82 -0.99 -6.97
N GLN A 229 -17.59 -0.86 -5.89
CA GLN A 229 -17.67 0.32 -5.01
C GLN A 229 -17.80 -0.11 -3.54
N SER A 230 -17.33 0.71 -2.59
CA SER A 230 -17.38 0.39 -1.16
C SER A 230 -18.81 0.32 -0.61
N ASP A 231 -19.72 1.15 -1.12
CA ASP A 231 -21.14 1.13 -0.75
C ASP A 231 -21.80 -0.23 -0.99
N TRP A 232 -21.25 -1.05 -1.89
CA TRP A 232 -21.77 -2.39 -2.16
C TRP A 232 -21.46 -3.37 -1.02
N LEU A 233 -20.50 -3.05 -0.15
CA LEU A 233 -20.19 -3.81 1.05
C LEU A 233 -21.29 -3.71 2.12
N GLU A 234 -22.22 -2.76 1.96
CA GLU A 234 -23.38 -2.60 2.84
C GLU A 234 -24.65 -3.29 2.28
N LEU A 235 -24.56 -3.90 1.09
CA LEU A 235 -25.69 -4.60 0.47
C LEU A 235 -25.83 -6.03 1.00
N ALA A 236 -27.05 -6.57 0.93
CA ALA A 236 -27.38 -7.90 1.46
C ALA A 236 -26.74 -9.08 0.69
N ASP A 237 -26.36 -8.88 -0.59
CA ASP A 237 -25.74 -9.90 -1.45
C ASP A 237 -24.25 -9.58 -1.68
N LEU A 238 -23.50 -9.58 -0.59
CA LEU A 238 -22.09 -9.17 -0.59
C LEU A 238 -21.17 -10.20 -1.27
N ASP A 239 -21.56 -11.48 -1.33
CA ASP A 239 -20.77 -12.55 -1.96
C ASP A 239 -20.41 -12.24 -3.42
N ALA A 240 -21.32 -11.59 -4.16
CA ALA A 240 -21.10 -11.18 -5.54
C ALA A 240 -19.97 -10.14 -5.70
N PHE A 241 -19.62 -9.43 -4.62
CA PHE A 241 -18.69 -8.29 -4.62
C PHE A 241 -17.40 -8.54 -3.82
N LEU A 242 -17.21 -9.74 -3.26
CA LEU A 242 -16.01 -10.09 -2.50
C LEU A 242 -14.76 -10.30 -3.36
N GLY A 243 -14.90 -10.51 -4.68
CA GLY A 243 -13.78 -10.84 -5.57
C GLY A 243 -12.57 -9.90 -5.43
N PRO A 244 -12.74 -8.57 -5.50
CA PRO A 244 -11.64 -7.63 -5.28
C PRO A 244 -11.03 -7.69 -3.87
N LEU A 245 -11.83 -7.97 -2.84
CA LEU A 245 -11.35 -8.11 -1.47
C LEU A 245 -10.52 -9.39 -1.28
N GLN A 246 -10.99 -10.52 -1.83
CA GLN A 246 -10.27 -11.80 -1.85
C GLN A 246 -8.93 -11.68 -2.58
N GLN A 247 -8.96 -10.97 -3.72
CA GLN A 247 -7.77 -10.63 -4.48
C GLN A 247 -6.76 -9.86 -3.60
N VAL A 248 -7.18 -8.77 -2.94
CA VAL A 248 -6.32 -7.98 -2.05
C VAL A 248 -5.80 -8.82 -0.87
N ALA A 249 -6.64 -9.63 -0.22
CA ALA A 249 -6.23 -10.46 0.91
C ALA A 249 -5.10 -11.43 0.54
N THR A 250 -5.24 -12.10 -0.60
CA THR A 250 -4.21 -12.98 -1.18
C THR A 250 -2.89 -12.24 -1.36
N TYR A 251 -2.96 -11.01 -1.86
CA TYR A 251 -1.80 -10.19 -2.18
C TYR A 251 -1.09 -9.74 -0.90
N CYS A 252 -1.87 -9.25 0.07
CA CYS A 252 -1.42 -8.89 1.40
C CYS A 252 -0.66 -10.01 2.09
N ARG A 253 -1.18 -11.25 2.06
CA ARG A 253 -0.50 -12.43 2.58
C ARG A 253 0.82 -12.68 1.87
N TYR A 254 0.81 -12.64 0.55
CA TYR A 254 1.97 -12.99 -0.27
C TYR A 254 3.16 -12.02 -0.06
N VAL A 255 2.88 -10.72 0.10
CA VAL A 255 3.89 -9.69 0.34
C VAL A 255 4.07 -9.31 1.83
N GLU A 256 3.46 -10.09 2.72
CA GLU A 256 3.57 -9.93 4.18
C GLU A 256 3.21 -8.52 4.70
N THR A 257 2.15 -7.93 4.12
CA THR A 257 1.60 -6.64 4.58
C THR A 257 0.10 -6.72 4.81
N ARG A 258 -0.39 -6.00 5.81
CA ARG A 258 -1.79 -5.86 6.18
C ARG A 258 -2.46 -4.66 5.51
N TYR A 259 -1.68 -3.70 5.02
CA TYR A 259 -2.22 -2.40 4.57
C TYR A 259 -2.30 -2.35 3.06
N ALA A 260 -3.51 -2.19 2.54
CA ALA A 260 -3.76 -2.11 1.10
C ALA A 260 -4.80 -1.05 0.77
N TYR A 261 -5.03 -0.82 -0.51
CA TYR A 261 -6.15 -0.01 -0.96
C TYR A 261 -6.74 -0.53 -2.28
N ILE A 262 -8.01 -0.24 -2.50
CA ILE A 262 -8.66 -0.32 -3.81
C ILE A 262 -8.94 1.11 -4.28
N ILE A 263 -8.60 1.45 -5.51
CA ILE A 263 -8.87 2.76 -6.08
C ILE A 263 -9.83 2.63 -7.27
N THR A 264 -10.82 3.53 -7.31
CA THR A 264 -11.84 3.63 -8.37
C THR A 264 -11.96 5.07 -8.85
N GLN A 265 -12.83 5.34 -9.82
CA GLN A 265 -13.13 6.71 -10.27
C GLN A 265 -13.90 7.54 -9.24
N LYS A 266 -14.40 6.93 -8.17
CA LYS A 266 -15.22 7.60 -7.15
C LYS A 266 -14.55 7.74 -5.79
N GLU A 267 -13.64 6.83 -5.47
CA GLU A 267 -13.04 6.76 -4.14
C GLU A 267 -11.72 5.99 -4.15
N LEU A 268 -10.97 6.17 -3.07
CA LEU A 268 -10.01 5.17 -2.58
C LEU A 268 -10.61 4.48 -1.36
N VAL A 269 -10.53 3.16 -1.31
CA VAL A 269 -10.91 2.36 -0.16
C VAL A 269 -9.64 1.84 0.50
N ALA A 270 -9.30 2.40 1.65
CA ALA A 270 -8.19 1.94 2.47
C ALA A 270 -8.59 0.66 3.19
N LEU A 271 -7.69 -0.33 3.23
CA LEU A 271 -7.95 -1.67 3.73
C LEU A 271 -6.91 -2.08 4.78
N ARG A 272 -7.38 -2.73 5.85
CA ARG A 272 -6.59 -3.42 6.85
C ARG A 272 -6.99 -4.89 6.88
N VAL A 273 -6.10 -5.77 6.43
CA VAL A 273 -6.31 -7.22 6.31
C VAL A 273 -5.76 -7.97 7.53
N SER A 274 -6.53 -8.90 8.09
CA SER A 274 -6.06 -9.84 9.11
C SER A 274 -6.20 -11.27 8.64
N ALA A 275 -5.21 -12.10 8.94
CA ALA A 275 -5.42 -13.54 8.90
C ALA A 275 -6.48 -13.94 9.94
N LEU A 276 -7.40 -14.80 9.54
CA LEU A 276 -8.26 -15.54 10.45
C LEU A 276 -7.60 -16.88 10.79
N PRO A 277 -7.99 -17.53 11.91
CA PRO A 277 -7.49 -18.86 12.22
C PRO A 277 -7.66 -19.79 11.02
N SER A 278 -6.59 -20.49 10.64
CA SER A 278 -6.62 -21.42 9.52
C SER A 278 -7.71 -22.47 9.73
N SER A 279 -8.52 -22.68 8.69
CA SER A 279 -9.42 -23.81 8.62
C SER A 279 -8.62 -25.10 8.38
N GLU A 280 -9.20 -26.24 8.76
CA GLU A 280 -8.57 -27.56 8.60
C GLU A 280 -8.36 -27.96 7.12
N ASP A 281 -9.01 -27.26 6.19
CA ASP A 281 -8.96 -27.51 4.74
C ASP A 281 -7.74 -26.88 4.04
N GLY A 282 -6.88 -26.17 4.79
CA GLY A 282 -5.70 -25.50 4.24
C GLY A 282 -6.02 -24.23 3.44
N VAL A 283 -7.27 -23.76 3.46
CA VAL A 283 -7.68 -22.51 2.84
C VAL A 283 -7.32 -21.34 3.78
N HIS A 284 -6.74 -20.29 3.21
CA HIS A 284 -6.45 -19.08 3.97
C HIS A 284 -7.70 -18.23 4.07
N HIS A 285 -8.09 -17.91 5.29
CA HIS A 285 -9.20 -17.00 5.59
C HIS A 285 -8.68 -15.65 6.04
N ALA A 286 -9.37 -14.59 5.61
CA ALA A 286 -9.02 -13.22 5.98
C ALA A 286 -10.23 -12.41 6.46
N ALA A 287 -9.96 -11.52 7.41
CA ALA A 287 -10.85 -10.44 7.82
C ALA A 287 -10.38 -9.11 7.28
N ILE A 288 -11.32 -8.20 7.01
CA ILE A 288 -11.05 -6.92 6.37
C ILE A 288 -11.74 -5.79 7.12
N GLU A 289 -10.97 -4.79 7.48
CA GLU A 289 -11.49 -3.48 7.88
C GLU A 289 -11.28 -2.49 6.72
N TYR A 290 -12.31 -1.71 6.37
CA TYR A 290 -12.24 -0.76 5.26
C TYR A 290 -12.65 0.66 5.63
N ALA A 291 -11.99 1.66 5.04
CA ALA A 291 -12.39 3.05 5.09
C ALA A 291 -12.50 3.59 3.67
N ALA A 292 -13.65 4.15 3.31
CA ALA A 292 -13.90 4.78 2.02
C ALA A 292 -13.51 6.26 2.06
N ILE A 293 -12.70 6.71 1.11
CA ILE A 293 -12.25 8.09 0.94
C ILE A 293 -12.73 8.56 -0.44
N PRO A 294 -13.88 9.25 -0.52
CA PRO A 294 -14.35 9.83 -1.76
C PRO A 294 -13.34 10.83 -2.33
N TRP A 295 -13.23 10.92 -3.66
CA TRP A 295 -12.35 11.91 -4.30
C TRP A 295 -12.70 13.34 -3.90
N GLU A 296 -13.98 13.60 -3.66
CA GLU A 296 -14.51 14.91 -3.27
C GLU A 296 -14.51 15.14 -1.75
N SER A 297 -13.78 14.34 -0.96
CA SER A 297 -13.80 14.48 0.50
C SER A 297 -13.36 15.88 0.96
N SER A 298 -14.15 16.46 1.87
CA SER A 298 -13.90 17.77 2.46
C SER A 298 -13.39 17.70 3.91
N ASP A 299 -13.24 16.50 4.46
CA ASP A 299 -12.83 16.27 5.86
C ASP A 299 -11.31 16.38 6.10
N GLY A 300 -10.54 16.64 5.04
CA GLY A 300 -9.08 16.72 5.08
C GLY A 300 -8.38 15.40 4.78
N LEU A 301 -9.09 14.26 4.80
CA LEU A 301 -8.57 12.96 4.39
C LEU A 301 -8.66 12.82 2.88
N THR A 302 -7.55 13.06 2.20
CA THR A 302 -7.43 12.89 0.74
C THR A 302 -6.90 11.50 0.39
N VAL A 303 -7.00 11.13 -0.88
CA VAL A 303 -6.47 9.86 -1.41
C VAL A 303 -4.96 9.77 -1.19
N ASN A 304 -4.23 10.86 -1.42
CA ASN A 304 -2.77 10.90 -1.22
C ASN A 304 -2.38 10.74 0.25
N LEU A 305 -3.10 11.41 1.16
CA LEU A 305 -2.86 11.26 2.59
C LEU A 305 -3.17 9.84 3.06
N ALA A 306 -4.23 9.22 2.56
CA ALA A 306 -4.59 7.84 2.87
C ALA A 306 -3.50 6.85 2.43
N ILE A 307 -3.04 6.91 1.17
CA ILE A 307 -1.96 6.04 0.66
C ILE A 307 -0.67 6.25 1.46
N TRP A 308 -0.32 7.51 1.75
CA TRP A 308 0.85 7.83 2.55
C TRP A 308 0.74 7.26 3.97
N ALA A 309 -0.42 7.36 4.61
CA ALA A 309 -0.65 6.83 5.95
C ALA A 309 -0.54 5.30 5.98
N LEU A 310 -1.14 4.59 5.01
CA LEU A 310 -0.98 3.14 4.86
C LEU A 310 0.49 2.75 4.71
N GLY A 311 1.25 3.48 3.89
CA GLY A 311 2.69 3.30 3.75
C GLY A 311 3.45 3.54 5.07
N CYS A 312 3.06 4.54 5.85
CA CYS A 312 3.67 4.82 7.15
C CYS A 312 3.38 3.73 8.19
N MET A 313 2.18 3.15 8.17
CA MET A 313 1.81 2.04 9.04
C MET A 313 2.58 0.76 8.67
N GLY A 314 2.78 0.51 7.36
CA GLY A 314 3.55 -0.62 6.86
C GLY A 314 5.04 -0.59 7.21
N LEU A 315 5.60 0.57 7.60
CA LEU A 315 7.00 0.70 8.01
C LEU A 315 7.34 0.01 9.34
N ASN A 316 6.33 -0.29 10.16
CA ASN A 316 6.49 -0.88 11.48
C ASN A 316 6.39 -2.42 11.39
N ASP A 317 7.52 -3.11 11.57
CA ASP A 317 7.63 -4.55 11.32
C ASP A 317 6.77 -5.38 12.27
N GLU A 318 6.47 -4.85 13.46
CA GLU A 318 5.63 -5.52 14.47
C GLU A 318 4.16 -5.60 14.06
N TYR A 319 3.63 -4.53 13.44
CA TYR A 319 2.20 -4.41 13.14
C TYR A 319 1.87 -4.53 11.65
N ARG A 320 2.87 -4.66 10.77
CA ARG A 320 2.65 -4.75 9.32
C ARG A 320 2.14 -6.11 8.85
N GLY A 321 2.56 -7.22 9.47
CA GLY A 321 2.20 -8.56 9.01
C GLY A 321 0.72 -8.86 9.25
N ILE A 322 0.08 -9.63 8.35
CA ILE A 322 -1.34 -10.01 8.48
C ILE A 322 -1.63 -10.90 9.70
N ASP A 323 -0.62 -11.68 10.11
CA ASP A 323 -0.64 -12.59 11.27
C ASP A 323 -0.21 -11.90 12.57
N GLY A 324 0.32 -10.68 12.47
CA GLY A 324 0.81 -9.92 13.62
C GLY A 324 -0.32 -9.36 14.49
N PRO A 325 0.05 -8.73 15.63
CA PRO A 325 -0.90 -7.95 16.42
C PRO A 325 -1.54 -6.84 15.57
N LYS A 326 -2.79 -6.51 15.89
CA LYS A 326 -3.47 -5.34 15.34
C LYS A 326 -3.30 -4.17 16.30
N ALA A 327 -2.80 -3.05 15.78
CA ALA A 327 -2.83 -1.76 16.46
C ALA A 327 -3.71 -0.78 15.67
N ARG A 328 -4.35 0.12 16.40
CA ARG A 328 -5.12 1.26 15.88
C ARG A 328 -4.26 2.51 15.85
N LEU A 329 -4.61 3.44 14.96
CA LEU A 329 -3.97 4.77 14.92
C LEU A 329 -4.24 5.54 16.23
N THR A 330 -5.32 5.20 16.91
CA THR A 330 -5.75 5.77 18.20
C THR A 330 -5.21 5.01 19.41
N ASP A 331 -4.34 4.02 19.25
CA ASP A 331 -3.72 3.32 20.37
C ASP A 331 -2.51 4.11 20.88
N TRP A 332 -2.59 4.58 22.11
CA TRP A 332 -1.56 5.37 22.79
C TRP A 332 -1.31 4.80 24.18
N VAL A 333 -0.03 4.61 24.51
CA VAL A 333 0.41 4.09 25.80
C VAL A 333 1.04 5.23 26.59
N ARG A 334 0.65 5.37 27.87
CA ARG A 334 1.30 6.31 28.77
C ARG A 334 2.63 5.73 29.22
N HIS A 335 3.70 6.49 29.03
CA HIS A 335 5.04 6.18 29.51
C HIS A 335 5.46 7.20 30.57
N HIS A 336 6.11 6.71 31.61
CA HIS A 336 6.78 7.53 32.60
C HIS A 336 8.28 7.46 32.33
N ASP A 337 8.92 8.58 32.07
CA ASP A 337 10.38 8.65 31.94
C ASP A 337 10.99 8.85 33.34
N PRO A 338 11.63 7.81 33.92
CA PRO A 338 12.21 7.91 35.26
C PRO A 338 13.41 8.88 35.32
N ALA A 339 14.02 9.26 34.19
CA ALA A 339 15.14 10.19 34.17
C ALA A 339 14.68 11.65 34.29
N THR A 340 13.53 11.98 33.73
CA THR A 340 12.96 13.34 33.74
C THR A 340 11.78 13.48 34.70
N GLU A 341 11.30 12.37 35.26
CA GLU A 341 10.04 12.25 36.01
C GLU A 341 8.82 12.77 35.21
N ALA A 342 8.95 12.89 33.90
CA ALA A 342 7.89 13.38 33.03
C ALA A 342 7.06 12.23 32.48
N ASP A 343 5.75 12.44 32.44
CA ASP A 343 4.84 11.54 31.74
C ASP A 343 4.69 11.98 30.27
N CYS A 344 4.66 11.01 29.37
CA CYS A 344 4.32 11.20 27.97
C CYS A 344 3.34 10.11 27.49
N TYR A 345 2.70 10.36 26.36
CA TYR A 345 1.94 9.35 25.62
C TYR A 345 2.69 9.03 24.35
N GLN A 346 2.88 7.74 24.09
CA GLN A 346 3.52 7.24 22.88
C GLN A 346 2.50 6.48 22.03
N ASN A 347 2.39 6.84 20.75
CA ASN A 347 1.56 6.10 19.80
C ASN A 347 2.15 4.71 19.53
N VAL A 348 1.30 3.68 19.51
CA VAL A 348 1.76 2.30 19.34
C VAL A 348 2.40 2.06 17.96
N ILE A 349 1.85 2.66 16.89
CA ILE A 349 2.29 2.42 15.51
C ILE A 349 3.43 3.36 15.10
N SER A 350 3.24 4.66 15.27
CA SER A 350 4.19 5.69 14.80
C SER A 350 5.34 5.94 15.77
N LYS A 351 5.20 5.49 17.03
CA LYS A 351 6.10 5.81 18.15
C LYS A 351 6.29 7.31 18.35
N ARG A 352 5.34 8.13 17.89
CA ARG A 352 5.29 9.56 18.20
C ARG A 352 5.00 9.73 19.68
N GLU A 353 5.74 10.63 20.32
CA GLU A 353 5.54 11.00 21.71
C GLU A 353 4.89 12.38 21.81
N ILE A 354 4.00 12.53 22.79
CA ILE A 354 3.36 13.78 23.17
C ILE A 354 3.49 13.91 24.68
N ALA A 355 3.97 15.06 25.17
CA ALA A 355 4.09 15.29 26.60
C ALA A 355 2.70 15.25 27.26
N HIS A 356 2.60 14.73 28.49
CA HIS A 356 1.32 14.62 29.19
C HIS A 356 0.59 15.98 29.31
N ALA A 357 1.34 17.06 29.48
CA ALA A 357 0.81 18.43 29.54
C ALA A 357 0.12 18.87 28.23
N ASP A 358 0.55 18.34 27.07
CA ASP A 358 0.02 18.67 25.75
C ASP A 358 -1.04 17.65 25.28
N TRP A 359 -1.24 16.56 26.03
CA TRP A 359 -2.09 15.44 25.60
C TRP A 359 -3.58 15.81 25.56
N ASP A 360 -4.06 16.57 26.54
CA ASP A 360 -5.47 16.96 26.59
C ASP A 360 -5.85 17.84 25.39
N ASP A 361 -4.96 18.76 24.99
CA ASP A 361 -5.12 19.58 23.79
C ASP A 361 -5.04 18.73 22.51
N ALA A 362 -4.23 17.68 22.52
CA ALA A 362 -4.04 16.81 21.35
C ALA A 362 -5.21 15.85 21.14
N LYS A 363 -5.84 15.35 22.23
CA LYS A 363 -6.88 14.32 22.20
C LYS A 363 -8.31 14.85 22.05
N ASP A 364 -8.54 16.17 22.16
CA ASP A 364 -9.90 16.73 22.02
C ASP A 364 -10.45 16.61 20.58
N SER A 365 -9.68 15.98 19.69
CA SER A 365 -10.08 15.39 18.42
C SER A 365 -10.84 14.04 18.58
N ARG A 366 -11.90 14.04 19.40
CA ARG A 366 -13.08 13.13 19.43
C ARG A 366 -13.00 11.59 19.30
N PHE A 367 -11.85 10.91 19.21
CA PHE A 367 -11.83 9.44 19.05
C PHE A 367 -10.66 8.74 19.77
N PHE A 368 -10.84 8.27 21.02
CA PHE A 368 -9.79 7.52 21.75
C PHE A 368 -10.31 6.29 22.49
N THR A 369 -9.56 5.19 22.38
CA THR A 369 -9.60 4.01 23.24
C THR A 369 -8.29 3.93 24.02
N PHE A 370 -8.37 3.83 25.35
CA PHE A 370 -7.20 3.53 26.19
C PHE A 370 -7.01 2.00 26.19
N VAL A 371 -5.82 1.55 25.79
CA VAL A 371 -5.41 0.12 25.82
C VAL A 371 -4.61 -0.16 27.07
#